data_AF-C4NXD5-F1
#
_entry.id   AF-C4NXD5-F1
#
_cell.length_a   1.000
_cell.length_b   1.000
_cell.length_c   1.000
_cell.angle_alpha   90.00
_cell.angle_beta   90.00
_cell.angle_gamma   90.00
#
_symmetry.space_group_name_H-M   'P 1'
#
loop_
_entity.id
_entity.type
_entity.pdbx_description
1 polymer ?
#
loop_
_entity_poly.entity_id
_entity_poly.type
_entity_poly.pdbx_seq_one_letter_code
_entity_poly.pdbx_strand_id
1 'polypeptide(L)'
;MTKLSIFVMIAMLVMVSSAFRFQSKMKAKTAYNPEDDYTPLTCPHTISVVWYECTENTANCGTACCDSCFELTGNTMCLLQAGAAGSGCDME
;
A
#
# COMPACT_ATOMS: atom_id res chain seq x y z
N MET A 1 -4.79 51.89 18.55
CA MET A 1 -5.28 50.54 18.93
C MET A 1 -5.15 49.55 17.77
N THR A 2 -3.98 49.41 17.14
CA THR A 2 -3.76 48.54 15.95
C THR A 2 -2.71 47.45 16.19
N LYS A 3 -1.78 47.67 17.13
CA LYS A 3 -0.75 46.68 17.49
C LYS A 3 -1.32 45.43 18.16
N LEU A 4 -2.34 45.54 19.01
CA LEU A 4 -2.91 44.39 19.71
C LEU A 4 -3.57 43.37 18.76
N SER A 5 -4.22 43.84 17.70
CA SER A 5 -4.95 42.97 16.75
C SER A 5 -3.99 42.09 15.93
N ILE A 6 -2.81 42.62 15.57
CA ILE A 6 -1.80 41.90 14.80
C ILE A 6 -1.18 40.75 15.62
N PHE A 7 -0.92 40.98 16.92
CA PHE A 7 -0.37 39.92 17.78
C PHE A 7 -1.33 38.74 17.97
N VAL A 8 -2.65 39.00 18.03
CA VAL A 8 -3.67 37.93 18.12
C VAL A 8 -3.74 37.11 16.83
N MET A 9 -3.65 37.77 15.66
CA MET A 9 -3.67 37.09 14.37
C MET A 9 -2.46 36.17 14.16
N ILE A 10 -1.27 36.63 14.56
CA ILE A 10 -0.05 35.80 14.47
C ILE A 10 -0.13 34.60 15.43
N ALA A 11 -0.65 34.80 16.65
CA ALA A 11 -0.80 33.70 17.61
C ALA A 11 -1.78 32.61 17.14
N MET A 12 -2.92 32.99 16.53
CA MET A 12 -3.86 32.03 15.95
C MET A 12 -3.26 31.26 14.76
N LEU A 13 -2.52 31.93 13.88
CA LEU A 13 -1.84 31.31 12.73
C LEU A 13 -0.80 30.26 13.17
N VAL A 14 -0.06 30.53 14.24
CA VAL A 14 0.96 29.61 14.78
C VAL A 14 0.31 28.37 15.43
N MET A 15 -0.82 28.54 16.12
CA MET A 15 -1.55 27.39 16.70
C MET A 15 -2.15 26.48 15.62
N VAL A 16 -2.73 27.04 14.54
CA VAL A 16 -3.24 26.26 13.39
C VAL A 16 -2.12 25.50 12.68
N SER A 17 -0.94 26.13 12.52
CA SER A 17 0.23 25.50 11.91
C SER A 17 0.80 24.35 12.74
N SER A 18 0.62 24.38 14.07
CA SER A 18 1.13 23.36 14.99
C SER A 18 0.26 22.11 15.00
N ALA A 19 -1.06 22.26 14.82
CA ALA A 19 -1.99 21.15 14.69
C ALA A 19 -1.80 20.37 13.38
N PHE A 20 -1.41 21.06 12.29
CA PHE A 20 -1.19 20.41 10.99
C PHE A 20 0.04 19.50 10.95
N ARG A 21 1.08 19.82 11.75
CA ARG A 21 2.31 19.02 11.80
C ARG A 21 2.16 17.71 12.58
N PHE A 22 1.12 17.57 13.41
CA PHE A 22 0.90 16.35 14.20
C PHE A 22 0.21 15.23 13.41
N GLN A 23 -0.52 15.55 12.35
CA GLN A 23 -1.16 14.54 11.48
C GLN A 23 -0.20 13.99 10.41
N SER A 24 0.90 14.69 10.11
CA SER A 24 1.87 14.24 9.08
C SER A 24 2.82 13.11 9.52
N LYS A 25 2.86 12.75 10.81
CA LYS A 25 3.80 11.73 11.32
C LYS A 25 3.14 10.44 11.80
N MET A 26 1.83 10.31 11.63
CA MET A 26 1.15 9.04 11.75
C MET A 26 0.52 8.69 10.39
N LYS A 27 1.38 8.49 9.38
CA LYS A 27 1.17 7.32 8.53
C LYS A 27 1.39 6.12 9.45
N ALA A 28 0.38 5.80 10.25
CA ALA A 28 0.23 4.45 10.77
C ALA A 28 0.45 3.53 9.58
N LYS A 29 1.19 2.45 9.79
CA LYS A 29 1.42 1.40 8.81
C LYS A 29 0.05 0.78 8.43
N THR A 30 -0.71 1.47 7.60
CA THR A 30 -1.90 0.99 6.87
C THR A 30 -1.52 0.59 5.46
N ALA A 31 -0.22 0.42 5.18
CA ALA A 31 0.25 -0.35 4.04
C ALA A 31 0.32 -1.80 4.51
N TYR A 32 -0.76 -2.55 4.24
CA TYR A 32 -0.74 -4.00 4.33
C TYR A 32 0.33 -4.53 3.37
N ASN A 33 1.28 -5.32 3.86
CA ASN A 33 2.36 -5.87 3.03
C ASN A 33 1.95 -7.28 2.60
N PRO A 34 1.80 -7.58 1.31
CA PRO A 34 1.38 -8.90 0.85
C PRO A 34 2.36 -10.01 1.24
N GLU A 35 3.62 -9.66 1.54
CA GLU A 35 4.61 -10.57 2.11
C GLU A 35 4.22 -11.13 3.50
N ASP A 36 3.30 -10.47 4.24
CA ASP A 36 2.83 -10.97 5.53
C ASP A 36 1.96 -12.23 5.39
N ASP A 37 1.26 -12.42 4.26
CA ASP A 37 0.47 -13.63 3.93
C ASP A 37 1.11 -14.48 2.81
N TYR A 38 2.43 -14.35 2.58
CA TYR A 38 3.15 -15.16 1.59
C TYR A 38 3.35 -16.61 2.07
N THR A 39 3.06 -17.58 1.21
CA THR A 39 3.10 -19.02 1.52
C THR A 39 4.29 -19.74 0.84
N PRO A 40 5.49 -19.73 1.45
CA PRO A 40 6.68 -20.36 0.86
C PRO A 40 6.59 -21.89 0.72
N LEU A 41 5.64 -22.53 1.41
CA LEU A 41 5.48 -23.99 1.41
C LEU A 41 4.83 -24.50 0.11
N THR A 42 4.00 -23.67 -0.51
CA THR A 42 3.24 -23.99 -1.73
C THR A 42 3.72 -23.18 -2.93
N CYS A 43 4.36 -22.03 -2.69
CA CYS A 43 4.86 -21.17 -3.75
C CYS A 43 6.18 -21.68 -4.35
N PRO A 44 6.30 -21.79 -5.69
CA PRO A 44 7.57 -22.11 -6.34
C PRO A 44 8.53 -20.91 -6.42
N HIS A 45 8.06 -19.70 -6.15
CA HIS A 45 8.83 -18.46 -6.22
C HIS A 45 9.30 -18.01 -4.84
N THR A 46 10.42 -17.29 -4.76
CA THR A 46 10.88 -16.70 -3.49
C THR A 46 10.17 -15.39 -3.20
N ILE A 47 10.06 -15.04 -1.92
CA ILE A 47 9.41 -13.80 -1.44
C ILE A 47 9.90 -12.52 -2.16
N SER A 48 11.16 -12.50 -2.58
CA SER A 48 11.78 -11.37 -3.26
C SER A 48 11.29 -11.13 -4.70
N VAL A 49 10.75 -12.16 -5.36
CA VAL A 49 10.33 -12.08 -6.77
C VAL A 49 8.87 -12.48 -6.99
N VAL A 50 8.24 -13.15 -6.02
CA VAL A 50 6.88 -13.69 -6.11
C VAL A 50 5.84 -12.64 -6.50
N TRP A 51 5.99 -11.40 -6.02
CA TRP A 51 5.06 -10.32 -6.37
C TRP A 51 5.11 -10.01 -7.86
N TYR A 52 6.32 -9.84 -8.43
CA TYR A 52 6.50 -9.63 -9.86
C TYR A 52 6.01 -10.84 -10.68
N GLU A 53 6.38 -12.05 -10.26
CA GLU A 53 5.99 -13.30 -10.94
C GLU A 53 4.47 -13.49 -11.00
N CYS A 54 3.76 -13.20 -9.91
CA CYS A 54 2.32 -13.40 -9.85
C CYS A 54 1.48 -12.20 -10.34
N THR A 55 2.07 -11.02 -10.56
CA THR A 55 1.31 -9.81 -10.91
C THR A 55 1.73 -9.10 -12.21
N GLU A 56 2.94 -9.34 -12.71
CA GLU A 56 3.50 -8.66 -13.89
C GLU A 56 4.04 -9.64 -14.94
N ASN A 57 4.59 -10.78 -14.53
CA ASN A 57 5.13 -11.76 -15.47
C ASN A 57 4.01 -12.55 -16.16
N THR A 58 3.59 -12.14 -17.35
CA THR A 58 2.52 -12.78 -18.13
C THR A 58 2.72 -14.26 -18.44
N ALA A 59 3.92 -14.83 -18.24
CA ALA A 59 4.13 -16.27 -18.32
C ALA A 59 3.47 -17.04 -17.17
N ASN A 60 3.38 -16.43 -15.98
CA ASN A 60 2.94 -17.08 -14.74
C ASN A 60 1.89 -16.27 -13.95
N CYS A 61 1.69 -14.99 -14.25
CA CYS A 61 0.83 -14.10 -13.48
C CYS A 61 -0.65 -14.37 -13.75
N GLY A 62 -1.46 -14.33 -12.70
CA GLY A 62 -2.87 -14.70 -12.76
C GLY A 62 -3.38 -15.27 -11.44
N THR A 63 -4.66 -15.65 -11.43
CA THR A 63 -5.35 -16.14 -10.23
C THR A 63 -4.63 -17.34 -9.61
N ALA A 64 -4.22 -18.30 -10.43
CA ALA A 64 -3.54 -19.50 -9.97
C ALA A 64 -2.20 -19.24 -9.24
N CYS A 65 -1.45 -18.22 -9.67
CA CYS A 65 -0.19 -17.84 -9.00
C CYS A 65 -0.47 -17.16 -7.66
N CYS A 66 -1.42 -16.24 -7.64
CA CYS A 66 -1.84 -15.57 -6.39
C CYS A 66 -2.37 -16.58 -5.36
N ASP A 67 -3.18 -17.58 -5.77
CA ASP A 67 -3.71 -18.62 -4.89
C ASP A 67 -2.63 -19.58 -4.36
N SER A 68 -1.60 -19.84 -5.16
CA SER A 68 -0.51 -20.75 -4.77
C SER A 68 0.51 -20.08 -3.82
N CYS A 69 0.64 -18.76 -3.90
CA CYS A 69 1.74 -18.01 -3.29
C CYS A 69 1.33 -17.02 -2.21
N PHE A 70 0.05 -16.64 -2.14
CA PHE A 70 -0.47 -15.73 -1.13
C PHE A 70 -1.82 -16.22 -0.62
N GLU A 71 -2.07 -16.02 0.68
CA GLU A 71 -3.38 -16.29 1.30
C GLU A 71 -4.08 -14.99 1.74
N LEU A 72 -5.32 -15.12 2.20
CA LEU A 72 -6.09 -14.07 2.88
C LEU A 72 -6.06 -12.71 2.13
N THR A 73 -5.45 -11.69 2.76
CA THR A 73 -5.40 -10.34 2.22
C THR A 73 -4.26 -10.22 1.20
N GLY A 74 -3.21 -11.02 1.31
CA GLY A 74 -2.10 -11.08 0.37
C GLY A 74 -2.58 -11.55 -1.00
N ASN A 75 -3.43 -12.57 -1.00
CA ASN A 75 -4.10 -13.07 -2.21
C ASN A 75 -4.94 -11.98 -2.86
N THR A 76 -5.81 -11.32 -2.08
CA THR A 76 -6.66 -10.23 -2.58
C THR A 76 -5.84 -9.11 -3.21
N MET A 77 -4.73 -8.72 -2.57
CA MET A 77 -3.83 -7.68 -3.08
C MET A 77 -3.10 -8.12 -4.35
N CYS A 78 -2.65 -9.38 -4.41
CA CYS A 78 -2.02 -9.96 -5.60
C CYS A 78 -3.00 -9.94 -6.78
N LEU A 79 -4.24 -10.38 -6.57
CA LEU A 79 -5.29 -10.37 -7.61
C LEU A 79 -5.61 -8.95 -8.09
N LEU A 80 -5.67 -7.97 -7.18
CA LEU A 80 -5.89 -6.57 -7.54
C LEU A 80 -4.77 -6.02 -8.44
N GLN A 81 -3.52 -6.39 -8.17
CA GLN A 81 -2.37 -5.96 -8.96
C GLN A 81 -2.30 -6.71 -10.30
N ALA A 82 -2.50 -8.04 -10.30
CA ALA A 82 -2.53 -8.87 -11.49
C ALA A 82 -3.70 -8.52 -12.43
N GLY A 83 -4.85 -8.12 -11.86
CA GLY A 83 -6.02 -7.65 -12.59
C GLY A 83 -6.00 -6.17 -12.95
N ALA A 84 -4.90 -5.46 -12.70
CA ALA A 84 -4.78 -4.06 -13.13
C ALA A 84 -4.90 -3.97 -14.66
N ALA A 85 -5.55 -2.91 -15.13
CA ALA A 85 -5.81 -2.74 -16.56
C ALA A 85 -4.49 -2.72 -17.35
N GLY A 86 -4.29 -3.72 -18.20
CA GLY A 86 -3.10 -3.85 -19.05
C GLY A 86 -2.04 -4.85 -18.56
N SER A 87 -2.24 -5.53 -17.43
CA SER A 87 -1.26 -6.51 -16.90
C SER A 87 -1.11 -7.76 -17.78
N GLY A 88 -2.14 -8.13 -18.56
CA GLY A 88 -2.08 -9.31 -19.44
C GLY A 88 -2.01 -10.65 -18.71
N CYS A 89 -2.27 -10.66 -17.40
CA CYS A 89 -2.34 -11.85 -16.56
C CYS A 89 -3.63 -12.63 -16.81
N ASP A 90 -3.55 -13.96 -16.68
CA ASP A 90 -4.71 -14.86 -16.78
C ASP A 90 -5.51 -14.78 -15.47
N MET A 91 -6.43 -13.82 -15.44
CA MET A 91 -7.42 -13.65 -14.38
C MET A 91 -8.69 -14.35 -14.87
N GLU A 92 -8.92 -15.58 -14.38
CA GLU A 92 -10.06 -16.45 -14.75
C GLU A 92 -11.39 -15.71 -15.01
#